data_AF-A0A7C2EEE5-F1
#
_entry.id   AF-A0A7C2EEE5-F1
#
_cell.length_a   1.000
_cell.length_b   1.000
_cell.length_c   1.000
_cell.angle_alpha   90.00
_cell.angle_beta   90.00
_cell.angle_gamma   90.00
#
_symmetry.space_group_name_H-M   'P 1'
#
loop_
_entity.id
_entity.type
_entity.pdbx_description
1 polymer ?
#
loop_
_entity_poly.entity_id
_entity_poly.type
_entity_poly.pdbx_seq_one_letter_code
_entity_poly.pdbx_strand_id
1 'polypeptide(L)'
;MGKRKLARAPSTKEKRETKSKWTMWAIIGVLVVVVGALIAMVVLQGGGRAAPAKAAVAQTGQPAPNFTLRLLNGQSVTLSSLKGKAVLVNFWASG
;
A
#
# COMPACT_ATOMS: atom_id res chain seq x y z
N MET A 1 -18.64 23.10 72.75
CA MET A 1 -19.81 23.07 71.83
C MET A 1 -19.56 24.10 70.72
N GLY A 2 -18.79 23.78 69.67
CA GLY A 2 -19.28 23.66 68.29
C GLY A 2 -19.95 24.95 67.75
N LYS A 3 -19.53 25.62 66.68
CA LYS A 3 -18.95 25.13 65.42
C LYS A 3 -18.25 26.29 64.68
N ARG A 4 -17.09 26.02 64.08
CA ARG A 4 -16.48 26.86 63.04
C ARG A 4 -17.41 26.89 61.82
N LYS A 5 -17.76 28.07 61.30
CA LYS A 5 -18.35 28.26 59.96
C LYS A 5 -17.55 29.37 59.28
N LEU A 6 -16.44 28.99 58.64
CA LEU A 6 -16.32 28.67 57.21
C LEU A 6 -16.43 29.93 56.35
N ALA A 7 -15.26 30.40 55.92
CA ALA A 7 -15.06 31.40 54.90
C ALA A 7 -15.84 31.05 53.62
N ARG A 8 -16.44 32.06 53.00
CA ARG A 8 -17.13 31.93 51.71
C ARG A 8 -16.08 31.92 50.59
N ALA A 9 -15.78 30.74 50.04
CA ALA A 9 -15.05 30.64 48.79
C ALA A 9 -15.92 31.14 47.61
N PRO A 10 -15.35 31.83 46.60
CA PRO A 10 -16.07 32.12 45.37
C PRO A 10 -16.26 30.82 44.58
N SER A 11 -17.50 30.39 44.36
CA SER A 11 -17.78 29.30 43.44
C SER A 11 -17.71 29.82 42.01
N THR A 12 -16.52 29.74 41.42
CA THR A 12 -16.32 29.89 39.98
C THR A 12 -17.20 28.84 39.30
N LYS A 13 -18.34 29.28 38.78
CA LYS A 13 -19.27 28.44 38.03
C LYS A 13 -18.56 28.04 36.73
N GLU A 14 -17.91 26.88 36.76
CA GLU A 14 -17.46 26.16 35.59
C GLU A 14 -18.67 25.99 34.67
N LYS A 15 -18.72 26.81 33.63
CA LYS A 15 -19.77 26.80 32.61
C LYS A 15 -19.61 25.47 31.90
N ARG A 16 -20.42 24.50 32.34
CA ARG A 16 -20.55 23.18 31.70
C ARG A 16 -20.86 23.42 30.23
N GLU A 17 -19.84 23.28 29.39
CA GLU A 17 -19.93 23.15 27.94
C GLU A 17 -20.75 21.89 27.66
N THR A 18 -22.08 22.05 27.63
CA THR A 18 -23.01 21.00 27.20
C THR A 18 -22.79 20.82 25.71
N LYS A 19 -21.79 20.02 25.35
CA LYS A 19 -21.44 19.68 23.97
C LYS A 19 -22.70 19.25 23.24
N SER A 20 -23.06 20.04 22.23
CA SER A 20 -24.22 19.83 21.38
C SER A 20 -24.08 18.48 20.70
N LYS A 21 -25.02 17.56 20.97
CA LYS A 21 -25.03 16.22 20.35
C LYS A 21 -24.96 16.31 18.82
N TRP A 22 -25.57 17.33 18.23
CA TRP A 22 -25.53 17.62 16.79
C TRP A 22 -24.11 17.91 16.26
N THR A 23 -23.31 18.68 16.99
CA THR A 23 -21.90 18.91 16.62
C THR A 23 -21.07 17.61 16.69
N MET A 24 -21.41 16.71 17.61
CA MET A 24 -20.76 15.40 17.71
C MET A 24 -21.09 14.51 16.51
N TRP A 25 -22.36 14.44 16.08
CA TRP A 25 -22.77 13.70 14.89
C TRP A 25 -22.20 14.29 13.59
N ALA A 26 -22.09 15.62 13.50
CA ALA A 26 -21.49 16.29 12.35
C ALA A 26 -19.99 15.94 12.19
N ILE A 27 -19.22 15.93 13.28
CA ILE A 27 -17.80 15.56 13.25
C ILE A 27 -17.62 14.10 12.83
N ILE A 28 -18.47 13.19 13.34
CA ILE A 28 -18.42 11.77 12.97
C ILE A 28 -18.72 11.60 11.48
N GLY A 29 -19.74 12.29 10.95
CA GLY A 29 -20.06 12.27 9.52
C GLY A 29 -18.90 12.73 8.64
N VAL A 30 -18.25 13.83 9.01
CA VAL A 30 -17.07 14.36 8.29
C VAL A 30 -15.90 13.36 8.33
N LEU A 31 -15.63 12.76 9.49
CA LEU A 31 -14.59 11.75 9.65
C LEU A 31 -14.82 10.53 8.74
N VAL A 32 -16.06 10.04 8.65
CA VAL A 32 -16.40 8.90 7.77
C VAL A 32 -16.18 9.25 6.29
N VAL A 33 -16.56 10.46 5.87
CA VAL A 33 -16.35 10.91 4.48
C VAL A 33 -14.86 11.05 4.16
N VAL A 34 -14.07 11.62 5.06
CA VAL A 34 -12.61 11.76 4.88
C VAL A 34 -11.94 10.40 4.80
N VAL A 35 -12.27 9.47 5.70
CA VAL A 35 -11.72 8.11 5.67
C VAL A 35 -12.11 7.38 4.39
N GLY A 36 -13.38 7.49 3.96
CA GLY A 36 -13.85 6.92 2.70
C GLY A 36 -13.10 7.48 1.48
N ALA A 37 -12.87 8.80 1.44
CA ALA A 37 -12.13 9.45 0.36
C ALA A 37 -10.65 9.02 0.33
N LEU A 38 -10.01 8.86 1.49
CA LEU A 38 -8.64 8.37 1.59
C LEU A 38 -8.51 6.92 1.13
N ILE A 39 -9.46 6.06 1.50
CA ILE A 39 -9.50 4.66 1.04
C ILE A 39 -9.69 4.63 -0.49
N ALA A 40 -10.62 5.40 -1.03
CA ALA A 40 -10.82 5.51 -2.47
C ALA A 40 -9.55 5.98 -3.19
N MET A 41 -8.89 7.00 -2.65
CA MET A 41 -7.64 7.54 -3.22
C MET A 41 -6.51 6.51 -3.24
N VAL A 42 -6.41 5.65 -2.21
CA VAL A 42 -5.41 4.56 -2.17
C VAL A 42 -5.77 3.45 -3.17
N VAL A 43 -7.05 3.07 -3.26
CA VAL A 43 -7.53 2.02 -4.18
C VAL A 43 -7.35 2.45 -5.64
N LEU A 44 -7.66 3.71 -5.96
CA LEU A 44 -7.54 4.27 -7.32
C LEU A 44 -6.08 4.40 -7.79
N GLN A 45 -5.12 4.55 -6.89
CA GLN A 45 -3.68 4.54 -7.22
C GLN A 45 -3.11 3.14 -7.45
N GLY A 46 -3.84 2.07 -7.09
CA GLY A 46 -3.38 0.68 -7.18
C GLY A 46 -3.54 0.00 -8.55
N GLY A 47 -4.23 0.62 -9.51
CA GLY A 47 -4.71 -0.05 -10.74
C GLY A 47 -3.75 -0.11 -11.93
N GLY A 48 -2.53 0.42 -11.85
CA GLY A 48 -1.66 0.64 -13.01
C GLY A 48 -0.48 -0.33 -13.19
N ARG A 49 -0.32 -1.34 -12.34
CA ARG A 49 0.74 -2.34 -12.56
C ARG A 49 0.24 -3.32 -13.61
N ALA A 50 0.70 -3.15 -14.85
CA ALA A 50 0.60 -4.18 -15.87
C ALA A 50 1.00 -5.50 -15.21
N ALA A 51 0.06 -6.44 -15.12
CA ALA A 51 0.36 -7.77 -14.64
C ALA A 51 1.55 -8.27 -15.46
N PRO A 52 2.60 -8.81 -14.84
CA PRO A 52 3.70 -9.37 -15.61
C PRO A 52 3.08 -10.34 -16.60
N ALA A 53 3.35 -10.13 -17.90
CA ALA A 53 2.88 -11.01 -18.95
C ALA A 53 3.14 -12.43 -18.49
N LYS A 54 2.10 -13.28 -18.48
CA LYS A 54 2.16 -14.65 -17.97
C LYS A 54 3.40 -15.31 -18.54
N ALA A 55 4.40 -15.56 -17.69
CA ALA A 55 5.68 -16.08 -18.13
C ALA A 55 5.43 -17.38 -18.88
N ALA A 56 5.84 -17.44 -20.16
CA ALA A 56 5.73 -18.65 -20.94
C ALA A 56 6.64 -19.71 -20.30
N VAL A 57 6.03 -20.78 -19.80
CA VAL A 57 6.76 -21.91 -19.22
C VAL A 57 7.29 -22.76 -20.37
N ALA A 58 8.59 -23.07 -20.34
CA ALA A 58 9.19 -23.96 -21.32
C ALA A 58 8.56 -25.37 -21.22
N GLN A 59 8.20 -25.94 -22.36
CA GLN A 59 7.56 -27.26 -22.46
C GLN A 59 8.34 -28.13 -23.44
N THR A 60 8.50 -29.41 -23.12
CA THR A 60 9.18 -30.37 -23.99
C THR A 60 8.47 -30.48 -25.33
N GLY A 61 9.24 -30.51 -26.42
CA GLY A 61 8.71 -30.59 -27.79
C GLY A 61 8.15 -29.27 -28.34
N GLN A 62 7.98 -28.25 -27.51
CA GLN A 62 7.63 -26.90 -27.97
C GLN A 62 8.88 -26.02 -28.14
N PRO A 63 8.83 -25.00 -29.02
CA PRO A 63 9.89 -24.00 -29.08
C PRO A 63 10.13 -23.36 -27.71
N ALA A 64 11.38 -23.28 -27.29
CA ALA A 64 11.75 -22.57 -26.07
C ALA A 64 11.33 -21.09 -26.16
N PRO A 65 10.76 -20.49 -25.09
CA PRO A 65 10.40 -19.08 -25.08
C PRO A 65 11.60 -18.20 -25.41
N ASN A 66 11.43 -17.28 -26.37
CA ASN A 66 12.53 -16.40 -26.74
C ASN A 66 12.75 -15.34 -25.65
N PHE A 67 14.01 -15.08 -25.31
CA PHE A 67 14.41 -14.06 -24.36
C PHE A 67 15.69 -13.38 -24.83
N THR A 68 15.91 -12.17 -24.33
CA THR A 68 17.17 -11.43 -24.52
C THR A 68 17.75 -11.09 -23.15
N LEU A 69 19.00 -11.45 -22.92
CA LEU A 69 19.73 -11.17 -21.68
C LEU A 69 20.92 -10.27 -21.96
N ARG A 70 21.25 -9.44 -20.97
CA ARG A 70 22.49 -8.67 -20.96
C ARG A 70 23.57 -9.50 -20.28
N LEU A 71 24.68 -9.70 -20.97
CA LEU A 71 25.87 -10.38 -20.50
C LEU A 71 26.65 -9.48 -19.53
N LEU A 72 27.58 -10.08 -18.78
CA LEU A 72 28.45 -9.37 -17.83
C LEU A 72 29.34 -8.32 -18.50
N ASN A 73 29.71 -8.55 -19.77
CA ASN A 73 30.47 -7.59 -20.57
C ASN A 73 29.60 -6.48 -21.18
N GLY A 74 28.31 -6.41 -20.82
CA GLY A 74 27.36 -5.40 -21.29
C GLY A 74 26.72 -5.68 -22.65
N GLN A 75 27.15 -6.70 -23.39
CA GLN A 75 26.53 -7.10 -24.65
C GLN A 75 25.18 -7.78 -24.42
N SER A 76 24.34 -7.85 -25.45
CA SER A 76 23.07 -8.56 -25.41
C SER A 76 23.15 -9.87 -26.19
N VAL A 77 22.52 -10.92 -25.67
CA VAL A 77 22.32 -12.19 -26.36
C VAL A 77 20.84 -12.54 -26.38
N THR A 78 20.34 -12.92 -27.55
CA THR A 78 18.96 -13.39 -27.74
C THR A 78 18.98 -14.89 -28.01
N LEU A 79 18.12 -15.68 -27.38
CA LEU A 79 18.08 -17.14 -27.54
C LEU A 79 17.97 -17.56 -29.02
N SER A 80 17.17 -16.84 -29.81
CA SER A 80 17.00 -17.11 -31.25
C SER A 80 18.28 -16.98 -32.08
N SER A 81 19.29 -16.26 -31.60
CA SER A 81 20.60 -16.16 -32.28
C SER A 81 21.44 -17.44 -32.16
N LEU A 82 21.11 -18.32 -31.21
CA LEU A 82 21.82 -19.57 -30.94
C LEU A 82 21.15 -20.79 -31.60
N LYS A 83 20.15 -20.59 -32.47
CA LYS A 83 19.49 -21.67 -33.20
C LYS A 83 20.50 -22.52 -33.97
N GLY A 84 20.28 -23.84 -33.97
CA GLY A 84 21.19 -24.82 -34.55
C GLY A 84 22.29 -25.31 -33.59
N LYS A 85 22.38 -24.76 -32.38
CA LYS A 85 23.26 -25.24 -31.30
C LYS A 85 22.43 -25.81 -30.16
N ALA A 86 22.91 -26.88 -29.54
CA ALA A 86 22.36 -27.34 -28.27
C ALA A 86 22.73 -26.33 -27.17
N VAL A 87 21.74 -25.85 -26.41
CA VAL A 87 21.91 -24.81 -25.38
C VAL A 87 21.29 -25.29 -24.08
N LEU A 88 22.05 -25.17 -22.98
CA LEU A 88 21.56 -25.39 -21.62
C LEU A 88 21.44 -24.02 -20.93
N VAL A 89 20.28 -23.76 -20.31
CA VAL A 89 20.03 -22.54 -19.53
C VAL A 89 20.10 -22.87 -18.05
N ASN A 90 20.98 -22.20 -17.32
CA ASN A 90 21.17 -22.38 -15.88
C ASN A 90 20.85 -21.08 -15.14
N PHE A 91 20.11 -21.17 -14.03
CA PHE A 91 19.70 -20.02 -13.21
C PHE A 91 20.41 -20.05 -11.85
N TRP A 92 20.95 -18.91 -11.43
CA TRP A 92 21.66 -18.72 -10.16
C TRP A 92 21.57 -17.25 -9.72
N ALA A 93 21.81 -16.97 -8.44
CA ALA A 93 21.80 -15.63 -7.89
C ALA A 93 22.96 -15.46 -6.89
N SER A 94 23.64 -14.31 -6.95
CA SER A 94 24.54 -13.85 -5.89
C SER A 94 23.70 -13.07 -4.87
N GLY A 95 23.46 -13.68 -3.71
CA GLY A 95 22.79 -13.03 -2.58
C GLY A 95 23.63 -11.94 -1.93
#